data_AF-A0AAV0BI88-F1
#
_entry.id   AF-A0AAV0BI88-F1
#
_cell.length_a   1.000
_cell.length_b   1.000
_cell.length_c   1.000
_cell.angle_alpha   90.00
_cell.angle_beta   90.00
_cell.angle_gamma   90.00
#
_symmetry.space_group_name_H-M   'P 1'
#
loop_
_entity.id
_entity.type
_entity.pdbx_description
1 polymer ?
#
loop_
_entity_poly.entity_id
_entity_poly.type
_entity_poly.pdbx_seq_one_letter_code
_entity_poly.pdbx_strand_id
1 'polypeptide(L)'
;MAASTADRYGPSIILSPFLQGPASLPARFSCAPSLFVKSKAQKKELERQRAKVLQAQREKRLALSLKQKPDPILGYSTSLPEDHLKWENSELRRLILKNDEVWSGKVDEKTIGGSDENLLNFCLTEEQRELLFEALPAVTSQKSALEATTFEEVEHRRQEKVDEEVEVKKRALSRILSLRNANAKGIEKLNKLRILKAFSPPPKPGEPQKLDPGCSEVQAALTTYKIHSALEHAWENSHDFVSRRYLTSLVNLRMKILKYLRRTQPTRYHELLQRIGLDHRYLQEEIVVRSKLPPRPGKVLG
;
A
#
# COMPACT_ATOMS: atom_id res chain seq x y z
N MET A 1 24.37 -39.31 39.33
CA MET A 1 24.25 -38.46 40.54
C MET A 1 23.07 -37.53 40.26
N ALA A 2 21.85 -37.90 40.70
CA ALA A 2 21.30 -37.64 42.04
C ALA A 2 21.14 -36.13 42.27
N ALA A 3 20.03 -35.54 42.70
CA ALA A 3 18.66 -35.96 43.02
C ALA A 3 17.81 -34.66 43.02
N SER A 4 16.50 -34.69 42.74
CA SER A 4 15.40 -34.47 43.72
C SER A 4 15.51 -33.15 44.51
N THR A 5 14.51 -32.26 44.58
CA THR A 5 13.32 -32.35 45.45
C THR A 5 12.43 -31.13 45.10
N ALA A 6 11.21 -31.26 44.56
CA ALA A 6 9.91 -31.61 45.15
C ALA A 6 9.34 -30.58 46.14
N ASP A 7 8.16 -30.01 45.82
CA ASP A 7 6.92 -30.07 46.62
C ASP A 7 5.75 -29.42 45.83
N ARG A 8 4.68 -30.16 45.48
CA ARG A 8 3.46 -30.51 46.27
C ARG A 8 2.61 -29.25 46.54
N TYR A 9 1.31 -29.20 46.21
CA TYR A 9 0.24 -30.07 46.73
C TYR A 9 -0.93 -30.20 45.74
N GLY A 10 -1.41 -31.44 45.56
CA GLY A 10 -2.83 -31.73 45.27
C GLY A 10 -3.62 -31.90 46.59
N PRO A 11 -4.88 -32.36 46.52
CA PRO A 11 -5.08 -33.71 47.04
C PRO A 11 -6.00 -34.56 46.17
N SER A 12 -5.53 -35.76 45.91
CA SER A 12 -6.31 -36.98 45.73
C SER A 12 -6.39 -37.72 47.08
N ILE A 13 -7.01 -38.92 47.09
CA ILE A 13 -7.25 -39.87 48.20
C ILE A 13 -8.70 -39.68 48.72
N ILE A 14 -9.62 -40.66 48.72
CA ILE A 14 -9.51 -42.05 49.23
C ILE A 14 -10.38 -43.04 48.43
N LEU A 15 -9.81 -44.24 48.23
CA LEU A 15 -10.44 -45.47 47.74
C LEU A 15 -10.76 -46.40 48.93
N SER A 16 -11.80 -47.23 48.75
CA SER A 16 -12.15 -48.51 49.42
C SER A 16 -13.14 -48.48 50.61
N PRO A 17 -13.87 -49.58 50.95
CA PRO A 17 -13.97 -50.90 50.29
C PRO A 17 -15.39 -51.42 50.00
N PHE A 18 -15.41 -52.53 49.28
CA PHE A 18 -16.47 -53.53 49.09
C PHE A 18 -17.34 -53.79 50.33
N LEU A 19 -18.67 -53.78 50.16
CA LEU A 19 -19.60 -54.53 51.02
C LEU A 19 -20.70 -55.14 50.14
N GLN A 20 -20.64 -56.46 50.07
CA GLN A 20 -21.55 -57.36 49.39
C GLN A 20 -22.90 -57.38 50.13
N GLY A 21 -24.00 -57.20 49.41
CA GLY A 21 -25.37 -57.37 49.92
C GLY A 21 -26.33 -57.63 48.74
N PRO A 22 -27.20 -58.65 48.80
CA PRO A 22 -27.78 -59.28 47.61
C PRO A 22 -29.12 -58.66 47.16
N ALA A 23 -29.45 -58.98 45.91
CA ALA A 23 -30.82 -59.11 45.40
C ALA A 23 -31.74 -57.88 45.45
N SER A 24 -31.75 -57.10 44.37
CA SER A 24 -32.85 -57.08 43.41
C SER A 24 -32.65 -55.87 42.49
N LEU A 25 -32.20 -56.12 41.26
CA LEU A 25 -32.30 -55.11 40.21
C LEU A 25 -33.80 -54.94 39.91
N PRO A 26 -34.45 -53.79 40.14
CA PRO A 26 -35.61 -53.49 39.32
C PRO A 26 -35.05 -53.40 37.92
N ALA A 27 -35.54 -54.24 37.01
CA ALA A 27 -35.33 -54.06 35.59
C ALA A 27 -35.76 -52.62 35.27
N ARG A 28 -34.80 -51.69 35.23
CA ARG A 28 -34.98 -50.41 34.56
C ARG A 28 -35.03 -50.80 33.11
N PHE A 29 -36.25 -51.10 32.67
CA PHE A 29 -36.62 -51.06 31.28
C PHE A 29 -35.98 -49.78 30.74
N SER A 30 -34.93 -49.96 29.96
CA SER A 30 -34.52 -48.99 28.96
C SER A 30 -35.76 -48.84 28.09
N CYS A 31 -36.67 -47.94 28.46
CA CYS A 31 -37.62 -47.37 27.53
C CYS A 31 -36.73 -46.72 26.47
N ALA A 32 -36.43 -47.49 25.42
CA ALA A 32 -36.01 -46.93 24.15
C ALA A 32 -36.99 -45.79 23.89
N PRO A 33 -36.52 -44.54 23.71
CA PRO A 33 -37.42 -43.43 23.47
C PRO A 33 -38.26 -43.87 22.28
N SER A 34 -39.56 -44.04 22.50
CA SER A 34 -40.50 -44.46 21.46
C SER A 34 -40.15 -43.65 20.24
N LEU A 35 -39.77 -44.29 19.13
CA LEU A 35 -39.45 -43.60 17.88
C LEU A 35 -40.69 -42.81 17.50
N PHE A 36 -40.73 -41.55 17.90
CA PHE A 36 -41.88 -40.69 17.71
C PHE A 36 -41.88 -40.36 16.23
N VAL A 37 -42.59 -41.20 15.46
CA VAL A 37 -42.74 -41.03 14.02
C VAL A 37 -43.51 -39.75 13.82
N LYS A 38 -42.78 -38.66 13.59
CA LYS A 38 -43.37 -37.34 13.32
C LYS A 38 -44.40 -37.48 12.21
N SER A 39 -45.58 -36.91 12.43
CA SER A 39 -46.65 -36.91 11.43
C SER A 39 -46.17 -36.24 10.14
N LYS A 40 -46.79 -36.55 9.00
CA LYS A 40 -46.44 -35.91 7.70
C LYS A 40 -46.47 -34.37 7.79
N ALA A 41 -47.42 -33.82 8.56
CA ALA A 41 -47.53 -32.39 8.81
C ALA A 41 -46.34 -31.85 9.63
N GLN A 42 -45.96 -32.53 10.72
CA GLN A 42 -44.81 -32.16 11.56
C GLN A 42 -43.49 -32.22 10.79
N LYS A 43 -43.31 -33.19 9.88
CA LYS A 43 -42.14 -33.26 8.99
C LYS A 43 -42.09 -32.06 8.04
N LYS A 44 -43.21 -31.72 7.40
CA LYS A 44 -43.33 -30.56 6.50
C LYS A 44 -43.10 -29.23 7.22
N GLU A 45 -43.55 -29.10 8.47
CA GLU A 45 -43.30 -27.91 9.29
C GLU A 45 -41.83 -27.77 9.68
N LEU A 46 -41.18 -28.88 10.09
CA LEU A 46 -39.75 -28.90 10.37
C LEU A 46 -38.91 -28.54 9.14
N GLU A 47 -39.31 -28.99 7.95
CA GLU A 47 -38.68 -28.60 6.68
C GLU A 47 -38.81 -27.11 6.40
N ARG A 48 -39.99 -26.52 6.65
CA ARG A 48 -40.20 -25.07 6.54
C ARG A 48 -39.33 -24.29 7.52
N GLN A 49 -39.24 -24.75 8.77
CA GLN A 49 -38.37 -24.13 9.78
C GLN A 49 -36.89 -24.22 9.36
N ARG A 50 -36.43 -25.38 8.88
CA ARG A 50 -35.07 -25.56 8.34
C ARG A 50 -34.80 -24.65 7.14
N ALA A 51 -35.76 -24.54 6.20
CA ALA A 51 -35.64 -23.65 5.06
C ALA A 51 -35.52 -22.18 5.47
N LYS A 52 -36.32 -21.72 6.44
CA LYS A 52 -36.21 -20.36 7.01
C LYS A 52 -34.84 -20.11 7.65
N VAL A 53 -34.33 -21.07 8.43
CA VAL A 53 -33.00 -20.96 9.05
C VAL A 53 -31.91 -20.89 7.98
N LEU A 54 -31.96 -21.74 6.96
CA LEU A 54 -31.00 -21.71 5.84
C LEU A 54 -31.10 -20.41 5.04
N GLN A 55 -32.30 -19.87 4.84
CA GLN A 55 -32.50 -18.57 4.20
C GLN A 55 -31.85 -17.45 5.02
N ALA A 56 -32.11 -17.37 6.32
CA ALA A 56 -31.48 -16.39 7.21
C ALA A 56 -29.93 -16.52 7.22
N GLN A 57 -29.40 -17.75 7.19
CA GLN A 57 -27.96 -17.98 7.07
C GLN A 57 -27.40 -17.50 5.72
N ARG A 58 -28.11 -17.74 4.61
CA ARG A 58 -27.73 -17.24 3.28
C ARG A 58 -27.73 -15.72 3.24
N GLU A 59 -28.78 -15.08 3.75
CA GLU A 59 -28.88 -13.61 3.83
C GLU A 59 -27.74 -13.02 4.67
N LYS A 60 -27.44 -13.63 5.82
CA LYS A 60 -26.31 -13.22 6.66
C LYS A 60 -24.97 -13.33 5.91
N ARG A 61 -24.75 -14.44 5.19
CA ARG A 61 -23.54 -14.63 4.36
C ARG A 61 -23.46 -13.61 3.23
N LEU A 62 -24.56 -13.34 2.53
CA LEU A 62 -24.63 -12.34 1.47
C LEU A 62 -24.35 -10.94 2.01
N ALA A 63 -24.96 -10.56 3.15
CA ALA A 63 -24.73 -9.28 3.79
C ALA A 63 -23.25 -9.09 4.20
N LEU A 64 -22.61 -10.14 4.74
CA LEU A 64 -21.17 -10.11 5.04
C LEU A 64 -20.32 -10.00 3.77
N SER A 65 -20.67 -10.74 2.72
CA SER A 65 -19.98 -10.68 1.42
C SER A 65 -20.07 -9.29 0.79
N LEU A 66 -21.24 -8.65 0.86
CA LEU A 66 -21.45 -7.29 0.35
C LEU A 66 -20.62 -6.25 1.11
N LYS A 67 -20.51 -6.37 2.45
CA LYS A 67 -19.65 -5.49 3.26
C LYS A 67 -18.17 -5.64 2.92
N GLN A 68 -17.73 -6.84 2.59
CA GLN A 68 -16.33 -7.12 2.25
C GLN A 68 -16.02 -6.87 0.77
N LYS A 69 -16.99 -6.42 -0.04
CA LYS A 69 -16.76 -6.11 -1.45
C LYS A 69 -15.89 -4.85 -1.57
N PRO A 70 -14.76 -4.89 -2.29
CA PRO A 70 -13.89 -3.74 -2.44
C PRO A 70 -14.52 -2.66 -3.31
N ASP A 71 -14.19 -1.41 -3.03
CA ASP A 71 -14.63 -0.27 -3.82
C ASP A 71 -13.99 -0.29 -5.23
N PRO A 72 -14.73 0.04 -6.29
CA PRO A 72 -14.19 0.15 -7.65
C PRO A 72 -12.97 1.05 -7.79
N ILE A 73 -12.97 2.20 -7.09
CA ILE A 73 -11.96 3.25 -7.25
C ILE A 73 -10.78 2.99 -6.31
N LEU A 74 -11.04 2.85 -5.00
CA LEU A 74 -9.99 2.63 -3.98
C LEU A 74 -9.43 1.21 -4.05
N GLY A 75 -10.28 0.22 -4.32
CA GLY A 75 -9.90 -1.18 -4.50
C GLY A 75 -9.70 -1.98 -3.20
N TYR A 76 -10.06 -1.39 -2.07
CA TYR A 76 -10.31 -2.05 -0.78
C TYR A 76 -11.72 -1.67 -0.30
N SER A 77 -12.27 -2.35 0.71
CA SER A 77 -13.59 -1.99 1.25
C SER A 77 -13.48 -0.80 2.20
N THR A 78 -14.37 0.19 2.09
CA THR A 78 -14.51 1.25 3.10
C THR A 78 -15.47 0.89 4.24
N SER A 79 -16.12 -0.27 4.19
CA SER A 79 -17.09 -0.68 5.21
C SER A 79 -16.44 -1.08 6.54
N LEU A 80 -15.17 -1.49 6.51
CA LEU A 80 -14.42 -1.95 7.68
C LEU A 80 -13.36 -0.88 8.06
N PRO A 81 -13.24 -0.51 9.34
CA PRO A 81 -12.29 0.53 9.76
C PRO A 81 -10.84 0.24 9.41
N GLU A 82 -10.42 -1.02 9.39
CA GLU A 82 -9.00 -1.40 9.20
C GLU A 82 -8.56 -1.46 7.73
N ASP A 83 -9.50 -1.51 6.78
CA ASP A 83 -9.17 -1.80 5.39
C ASP A 83 -8.38 -0.68 4.69
N HIS A 84 -8.48 0.56 5.18
CA HIS A 84 -7.70 1.69 4.66
C HIS A 84 -6.19 1.52 4.90
N LEU A 85 -5.79 0.72 5.89
CA LEU A 85 -4.38 0.43 6.16
C LEU A 85 -3.72 -0.33 5.01
N LYS A 86 -4.49 -1.02 4.15
CA LYS A 86 -3.95 -1.69 2.96
C LYS A 86 -3.25 -0.70 2.02
N TRP A 87 -3.84 0.48 1.84
CA TRP A 87 -3.24 1.54 1.05
C TRP A 87 -2.06 2.18 1.78
N GLU A 88 -2.22 2.55 3.05
CA GLU A 88 -1.15 3.21 3.82
C GLU A 88 0.09 2.33 3.99
N ASN A 89 -0.09 1.01 4.10
CA ASN A 89 1.01 0.04 4.21
C ASN A 89 1.60 -0.38 2.86
N SER A 90 1.02 0.06 1.74
CA SER A 90 1.49 -0.32 0.41
C SER A 90 2.86 0.28 0.09
N GLU A 91 3.67 -0.45 -0.68
CA GLU A 91 4.94 0.08 -1.19
C GLU A 91 4.71 1.32 -2.06
N LEU A 92 3.65 1.31 -2.87
CA LEU A 92 3.31 2.43 -3.74
C LEU A 92 3.04 3.71 -2.95
N ARG A 93 2.25 3.64 -1.87
CA ARG A 93 1.96 4.81 -1.03
C ARG A 93 3.21 5.39 -0.39
N ARG A 94 4.12 4.53 0.08
CA ARG A 94 5.41 4.96 0.65
C ARG A 94 6.25 5.70 -0.38
N LEU A 95 6.28 5.26 -1.64
CA LEU A 95 7.09 5.89 -2.68
C LEU A 95 6.60 7.29 -3.11
N ILE A 96 5.30 7.55 -3.00
CA ILE A 96 4.66 8.78 -3.46
C ILE A 96 4.90 9.93 -2.47
N LEU A 97 5.50 11.00 -2.97
CA LEU A 97 5.62 12.27 -2.25
C LEU A 97 4.39 13.14 -2.45
N LYS A 98 3.81 13.63 -1.35
CA LYS A 98 2.79 14.69 -1.39
C LYS A 98 3.41 16.07 -1.30
N ASN A 99 2.71 17.09 -1.81
CA ASN A 99 3.17 18.48 -1.72
C ASN A 99 3.40 18.90 -0.26
N ASP A 100 2.48 18.53 0.64
CA ASP A 100 2.56 18.87 2.06
C ASP A 100 3.77 18.24 2.75
N GLU A 101 4.11 17.00 2.38
CA GLU A 101 5.28 16.27 2.90
C GLU A 101 6.58 16.97 2.45
N VAL A 102 6.67 17.35 1.16
CA VAL A 102 7.82 18.07 0.59
C VAL A 102 8.01 19.46 1.21
N TRP A 103 6.92 20.20 1.45
CA TRP A 103 7.01 21.57 1.99
C TRP A 103 7.26 21.63 3.49
N SER A 104 6.78 20.64 4.24
CA SER A 104 6.93 20.58 5.70
C SER A 104 8.29 20.07 6.16
N GLY A 105 9.11 19.51 5.26
CA GLY A 105 10.40 18.92 5.60
C GLY A 105 10.28 17.64 6.44
N LYS A 106 9.07 17.08 6.57
CA LYS A 106 8.81 15.79 7.23
C LYS A 106 8.82 14.67 6.21
N VAL A 107 9.89 14.55 5.43
CA VAL A 107 10.05 13.39 4.57
C VAL A 107 10.74 12.32 5.40
N ASP A 108 10.05 11.22 5.68
CA ASP A 108 10.62 10.14 6.49
C ASP A 108 11.95 9.68 5.88
N GLU A 109 13.03 9.69 6.66
CA GLU A 109 14.36 9.22 6.24
C GLU A 109 14.34 7.77 5.72
N LYS A 110 13.34 6.97 6.10
CA LYS A 110 13.16 5.58 5.62
C LYS A 110 12.58 5.50 4.21
N THR A 111 11.88 6.54 3.77
CA THR A 111 11.25 6.65 2.44
C THR A 111 12.24 7.14 1.39
N ILE A 112 13.32 7.76 1.85
CA ILE A 112 14.39 8.31 1.02
C ILE A 112 15.63 7.47 1.29
N GLY A 113 16.07 6.67 0.32
CA GLY A 113 17.39 6.04 0.40
C GLY A 113 18.51 7.09 0.33
N GLY A 114 18.74 7.82 1.42
CA GLY A 114 19.74 8.88 1.53
C GLY A 114 19.16 10.22 1.98
N SER A 115 19.98 11.04 2.61
CA SER A 115 19.68 12.37 3.14
C SER A 115 18.93 13.28 2.16
N ASP A 116 18.23 14.29 2.69
CA ASP A 116 17.38 15.28 1.99
C ASP A 116 17.99 15.91 0.72
N GLU A 117 19.30 15.81 0.53
CA GLU A 117 20.02 16.26 -0.67
C GLU A 117 19.73 15.43 -1.94
N ASN A 118 19.07 14.27 -1.82
CA ASN A 118 18.72 13.41 -2.96
C ASN A 118 17.41 13.81 -3.67
N LEU A 119 16.65 14.78 -3.15
CA LEU A 119 15.39 15.25 -3.74
C LEU A 119 15.60 16.51 -4.59
N LEU A 120 16.20 16.31 -5.76
CA LEU A 120 16.31 17.35 -6.78
C LEU A 120 15.15 17.28 -7.79
N ASN A 121 14.72 18.45 -8.23
CA ASN A 121 13.77 18.63 -9.32
C ASN A 121 14.39 18.19 -10.67
N PHE A 122 13.57 18.13 -11.71
CA PHE A 122 13.93 17.78 -13.09
C PHE A 122 14.37 16.33 -13.34
N CYS A 123 14.58 15.56 -12.27
CA CYS A 123 14.95 14.16 -12.31
C CYS A 123 16.35 13.91 -12.87
N LEU A 124 17.31 14.63 -12.32
CA LEU A 124 18.72 14.53 -12.67
C LEU A 124 19.27 13.14 -12.33
N THR A 125 20.18 12.64 -13.18
CA THR A 125 20.97 11.44 -12.88
C THR A 125 22.04 11.77 -11.82
N GLU A 126 22.62 10.73 -11.21
CA GLU A 126 23.71 10.89 -10.24
C GLU A 126 24.93 11.58 -10.88
N GLU A 127 25.29 11.17 -12.10
CA GLU A 127 26.35 11.80 -12.90
C GLU A 127 26.07 13.28 -13.19
N GLN A 128 24.81 13.62 -13.55
CA GLN A 128 24.43 15.02 -13.79
C GLN A 128 24.50 15.85 -12.52
N ARG A 129 24.16 15.26 -11.38
CA ARG A 129 24.26 15.93 -10.08
C ARG A 129 25.73 16.24 -9.75
N GLU A 130 26.62 15.27 -9.88
CA GLU A 130 28.05 15.46 -9.63
C GLU A 130 28.62 16.55 -10.55
N LEU A 131 28.28 16.52 -11.84
CA LEU A 131 28.67 17.57 -12.79
C LEU A 131 28.16 18.96 -12.38
N LEU A 132 26.91 19.06 -11.93
CA LEU A 132 26.26 20.33 -11.57
C LEU A 132 26.80 20.94 -10.27
N PHE A 133 27.14 20.12 -9.28
CA PHE A 133 27.55 20.61 -7.97
C PHE A 133 29.06 20.63 -7.77
N GLU A 134 29.81 19.71 -8.36
CA GLU A 134 31.26 19.64 -8.18
C GLU A 134 32.00 20.33 -9.34
N ALA A 135 31.84 19.85 -10.57
CA ALA A 135 32.69 20.27 -11.68
C ALA A 135 32.33 21.66 -12.25
N LEU A 136 31.04 21.95 -12.46
CA LEU A 136 30.63 23.19 -13.13
C LEU A 136 30.92 24.47 -12.33
N PRO A 137 30.62 24.56 -11.02
CA PRO A 137 30.93 25.74 -10.22
C PRO A 137 32.44 26.01 -10.15
N ALA A 138 33.26 24.97 -10.05
CA ALA A 138 34.72 25.07 -10.05
C ALA A 138 35.24 25.67 -11.36
N VAL A 139 34.87 25.08 -12.51
CA VAL A 139 35.31 25.57 -13.83
C VAL A 139 34.83 26.99 -14.10
N THR A 140 33.59 27.31 -13.73
CA THR A 140 33.03 28.65 -13.93
C THR A 140 33.77 29.70 -13.09
N SER A 141 34.10 29.38 -11.84
CA SER A 141 34.80 30.31 -10.93
C SER A 141 36.27 30.48 -11.31
N GLN A 142 36.94 29.40 -11.72
CA GLN A 142 38.30 29.46 -12.26
C GLN A 142 38.36 30.32 -13.54
N LYS A 143 37.40 30.16 -14.46
CA LYS A 143 37.32 31.00 -15.66
C LYS A 143 37.19 32.49 -15.32
N SER A 144 36.26 32.85 -14.42
CA SER A 144 36.10 34.23 -13.95
C SER A 144 37.38 34.77 -13.29
N ALA A 145 38.09 33.94 -12.53
CA ALA A 145 39.35 34.32 -11.91
C ALA A 145 40.46 34.55 -12.95
N LEU A 146 40.54 33.75 -14.02
CA LEU A 146 41.51 33.91 -15.10
C LEU A 146 41.28 35.18 -15.93
N GLU A 147 40.03 35.60 -16.08
CA GLU A 147 39.67 36.85 -16.77
C GLU A 147 40.05 38.10 -15.96
N ALA A 148 40.30 37.98 -14.65
CA ALA A 148 40.77 39.08 -13.80
C ALA A 148 42.30 39.29 -13.95
N THR A 149 42.68 40.39 -14.60
CA THR A 149 44.02 40.72 -15.13
C THR A 149 45.12 41.11 -14.09
N THR A 150 45.16 40.53 -12.88
CA THR A 150 46.07 41.02 -11.80
C THR A 150 47.04 39.97 -11.21
N PHE A 151 48.23 40.45 -10.79
CA PHE A 151 49.53 39.75 -10.59
C PHE A 151 49.69 38.92 -9.27
N GLU A 152 50.81 38.17 -9.16
CA GLU A 152 51.04 36.87 -8.49
C GLU A 152 51.16 36.75 -6.94
N GLU A 153 51.26 37.82 -6.12
CA GLU A 153 51.31 37.65 -4.63
C GLU A 153 49.95 37.28 -4.00
N VAL A 154 48.92 37.19 -4.85
CA VAL A 154 47.50 37.07 -4.50
C VAL A 154 47.01 35.62 -4.59
N GLU A 155 47.82 34.64 -5.03
CA GLU A 155 47.42 33.25 -5.32
C GLU A 155 46.57 32.58 -4.22
N HIS A 156 47.00 32.58 -2.95
CA HIS A 156 46.20 31.97 -1.85
C HIS A 156 44.88 32.70 -1.63
N ARG A 157 44.92 34.04 -1.58
CA ARG A 157 43.72 34.89 -1.45
C ARG A 157 42.81 34.76 -2.69
N ARG A 158 43.37 34.46 -3.86
CA ARG A 158 42.67 34.19 -5.12
C ARG A 158 41.97 32.85 -5.04
N GLN A 159 42.63 31.83 -4.50
CA GLN A 159 42.06 30.50 -4.29
C GLN A 159 40.91 30.54 -3.29
N GLU A 160 41.08 31.22 -2.14
CA GLU A 160 40.00 31.43 -1.17
C GLU A 160 38.77 32.11 -1.80
N LYS A 161 38.98 33.15 -2.62
CA LYS A 161 37.90 33.83 -3.34
C LYS A 161 37.22 32.93 -4.36
N VAL A 162 37.98 32.11 -5.09
CA VAL A 162 37.43 31.13 -6.03
C VAL A 162 36.57 30.12 -5.28
N ASP A 163 37.04 29.62 -4.14
CA ASP A 163 36.32 28.65 -3.32
C ASP A 163 35.03 29.27 -2.73
N GLU A 164 35.06 30.53 -2.28
CA GLU A 164 33.86 31.27 -1.86
C GLU A 164 32.85 31.43 -3.00
N GLU A 165 33.30 31.79 -4.21
CA GLU A 165 32.43 31.90 -5.39
C GLU A 165 31.81 30.55 -5.79
N VAL A 166 32.60 29.48 -5.72
CA VAL A 166 32.15 28.11 -5.94
C VAL A 166 31.00 27.79 -5.00
N GLU A 167 31.16 28.06 -3.70
CA GLU A 167 30.12 27.80 -2.69
C GLU A 167 28.86 28.65 -2.89
N VAL A 168 29.00 29.93 -3.28
CA VAL A 168 27.86 30.78 -3.63
C VAL A 168 27.09 30.22 -4.82
N LYS A 169 27.80 29.79 -5.88
CA LYS A 169 27.20 29.19 -7.09
C LYS A 169 26.53 27.85 -6.77
N LYS A 170 27.17 26.99 -5.97
CA LYS A 170 26.58 25.74 -5.45
C LYS A 170 25.27 26.02 -4.72
N ARG A 171 25.26 26.95 -3.75
CA ARG A 171 24.04 27.33 -3.01
C ARG A 171 22.93 27.85 -3.92
N ALA A 172 23.27 28.65 -4.93
CA ALA A 172 22.30 29.14 -5.90
C ALA A 172 21.67 27.99 -6.71
N LEU A 173 22.49 27.06 -7.20
CA LEU A 173 22.03 25.86 -7.90
C LEU A 173 21.17 24.97 -7.01
N SER A 174 21.57 24.74 -5.75
CA SER A 174 20.78 23.95 -4.80
C SER A 174 19.38 24.53 -4.60
N ARG A 175 19.26 25.87 -4.52
CA ARG A 175 17.95 26.53 -4.40
C ARG A 175 17.08 26.32 -5.64
N ILE A 176 17.64 26.49 -6.84
CA ILE A 176 16.93 26.33 -8.11
C ILE A 176 16.48 24.87 -8.31
N LEU A 177 17.35 23.93 -7.98
CA LEU A 177 17.13 22.50 -8.19
C LEU A 177 16.37 21.83 -7.04
N SER A 178 16.20 22.48 -5.90
CA SER A 178 15.47 21.88 -4.76
C SER A 178 14.03 21.50 -5.14
N LEU A 179 13.59 20.30 -4.72
CA LEU A 179 12.21 19.88 -4.92
C LEU A 179 11.20 20.75 -4.16
N ARG A 180 11.63 21.39 -3.06
CA ARG A 180 10.79 22.31 -2.28
C ARG A 180 10.28 23.48 -3.13
N ASN A 181 11.09 23.94 -4.07
CA ASN A 181 10.76 25.03 -5.00
C ASN A 181 10.10 24.51 -6.29
N ALA A 182 9.88 23.20 -6.43
CA ALA A 182 9.28 22.62 -7.61
C ALA A 182 7.76 22.85 -7.66
N ASN A 183 7.23 22.93 -8.88
CA ASN A 183 5.79 22.88 -9.14
C ASN A 183 5.25 21.44 -8.91
N ALA A 184 3.94 21.29 -8.69
CA ALA A 184 3.24 20.02 -8.61
C ALA A 184 3.60 19.07 -9.78
N LYS A 185 3.76 19.58 -11.01
CA LYS A 185 4.22 18.78 -12.16
C LYS A 185 5.64 18.22 -11.99
N GLY A 186 6.53 18.95 -11.33
CA GLY A 186 7.89 18.50 -11.03
C GLY A 186 7.89 17.33 -10.04
N ILE A 187 7.09 17.46 -8.98
CA ILE A 187 6.87 16.39 -7.99
C ILE A 187 6.21 15.17 -8.66
N GLU A 188 5.22 15.39 -9.53
CA GLU A 188 4.58 14.32 -10.30
C GLU A 188 5.59 13.55 -11.17
N LYS A 189 6.50 14.26 -11.84
CA LYS A 189 7.56 13.63 -12.65
C LYS A 189 8.49 12.76 -11.80
N LEU A 190 8.89 13.26 -10.62
CA LEU A 190 9.71 12.51 -9.68
C LEU A 190 8.99 11.26 -9.16
N ASN A 191 7.73 11.39 -8.75
CA ASN A 191 6.92 10.26 -8.30
C ASN A 191 6.78 9.19 -9.39
N LYS A 192 6.52 9.59 -10.64
CA LYS A 192 6.48 8.65 -11.78
C LYS A 192 7.79 7.88 -11.95
N LEU A 193 8.94 8.55 -11.81
CA LEU A 193 10.23 7.88 -11.91
C LEU A 193 10.53 6.96 -10.73
N ARG A 194 10.15 7.36 -9.51
CA ARG A 194 10.24 6.49 -8.33
C ARG A 194 9.43 5.21 -8.51
N ILE A 195 8.20 5.36 -8.99
CA ILE A 195 7.33 4.23 -9.35
C ILE A 195 7.97 3.38 -10.45
N LEU A 196 8.48 4.01 -11.51
CA LEU A 196 9.15 3.30 -12.59
C LEU A 196 10.35 2.49 -12.07
N LYS A 197 11.22 3.08 -11.24
CA LYS A 197 12.38 2.39 -10.66
C LYS A 197 11.99 1.23 -9.75
N ALA A 198 10.96 1.41 -8.92
CA ALA A 198 10.55 0.41 -7.92
C ALA A 198 9.74 -0.76 -8.50
N PHE A 199 8.90 -0.50 -9.51
CA PHE A 199 8.02 -1.50 -10.11
C PHE A 199 8.55 -2.10 -11.41
N SER A 200 9.65 -1.57 -11.96
CA SER A 200 10.36 -2.26 -13.04
C SER A 200 10.93 -3.59 -12.53
N PRO A 201 10.95 -4.64 -13.37
CA PRO A 201 11.51 -5.93 -13.00
C PRO A 201 12.99 -5.77 -12.61
N PRO A 202 13.48 -6.54 -11.62
CA PRO A 202 14.89 -6.51 -11.26
C PRO A 202 15.75 -6.94 -12.46
N PRO A 203 16.95 -6.35 -12.62
CA PRO A 203 17.86 -6.76 -13.68
C PRO A 203 18.28 -8.22 -13.51
N LYS A 204 18.57 -8.88 -14.63
CA LYS A 204 19.22 -10.18 -14.60
C LYS A 204 20.67 -10.02 -14.09
N PRO A 205 21.26 -11.06 -13.47
CA PRO A 205 22.64 -11.00 -13.03
C PRO A 205 23.57 -10.62 -14.20
N GLY A 206 24.34 -9.54 -14.03
CA GLY A 206 25.29 -9.05 -15.05
C GLY A 206 24.71 -8.08 -16.10
N GLU A 207 23.40 -7.79 -16.07
CA GLU A 207 22.79 -6.79 -16.95
C GLU A 207 22.53 -5.47 -16.18
N PRO A 208 22.69 -4.29 -16.82
CA PRO A 208 22.31 -3.02 -16.21
C PRO A 208 20.79 -2.97 -15.97
N GLN A 209 20.38 -2.21 -14.95
CA GLN A 209 18.97 -2.04 -14.64
C GLN A 209 18.22 -1.39 -15.81
N LYS A 210 17.36 -2.17 -16.47
CA LYS A 210 16.52 -1.69 -17.56
C LYS A 210 15.17 -1.21 -17.02
N LEU A 211 14.91 0.08 -17.17
CA LEU A 211 13.62 0.69 -16.85
C LEU A 211 12.64 0.40 -17.99
N ASP A 212 11.58 -0.37 -17.69
CA ASP A 212 10.58 -0.76 -18.70
C ASP A 212 9.22 -0.11 -18.40
N PRO A 213 8.87 1.01 -19.06
CA PRO A 213 7.56 1.65 -18.90
C PRO A 213 6.42 0.81 -19.51
N GLY A 214 6.74 -0.18 -20.37
CA GLY A 214 5.79 -1.09 -20.99
C GLY A 214 5.30 -2.20 -20.05
N CYS A 215 5.96 -2.38 -18.91
CA CYS A 215 5.65 -3.46 -17.97
C CYS A 215 4.25 -3.29 -17.34
N SER A 216 3.50 -4.39 -17.20
CA SER A 216 2.12 -4.35 -16.67
C SER A 216 2.07 -3.86 -15.21
N GLU A 217 3.06 -4.22 -14.40
CA GLU A 217 3.21 -3.79 -13.01
C GLU A 217 3.39 -2.27 -12.91
N VAL A 218 4.34 -1.75 -13.70
CA VAL A 218 4.62 -0.31 -13.78
C VAL A 218 3.39 0.44 -14.24
N GLN A 219 2.72 -0.02 -15.30
CA GLN A 219 1.51 0.62 -15.81
C GLN A 219 0.37 0.60 -14.80
N ALA A 220 0.17 -0.50 -14.08
CA ALA A 220 -0.83 -0.61 -13.02
C ALA A 220 -0.52 0.32 -11.83
N ALA A 221 0.74 0.41 -11.42
CA ALA A 221 1.19 1.30 -10.35
C ALA A 221 1.03 2.78 -10.74
N LEU A 222 1.47 3.17 -11.95
CA LEU A 222 1.29 4.52 -12.48
C LEU A 222 -0.19 4.89 -12.63
N THR A 223 -1.03 3.97 -13.09
CA THR A 223 -2.47 4.21 -13.19
C THR A 223 -3.09 4.35 -11.81
N THR A 224 -2.65 3.58 -10.82
CA THR A 224 -3.09 3.70 -9.42
C THR A 224 -2.70 5.06 -8.84
N TYR A 225 -1.45 5.50 -9.03
CA TYR A 225 -1.02 6.84 -8.64
C TYR A 225 -1.91 7.95 -9.24
N LYS A 226 -2.20 7.87 -10.55
CA LYS A 226 -3.10 8.81 -11.23
C LYS A 226 -4.53 8.75 -10.68
N ILE A 227 -5.05 7.57 -10.35
CA ILE A 227 -6.38 7.39 -9.74
C ILE A 227 -6.44 8.13 -8.41
N HIS A 228 -5.43 7.98 -7.55
CA HIS A 228 -5.40 8.67 -6.25
C HIS A 228 -5.32 10.19 -6.42
N SER A 229 -4.45 10.69 -7.31
CA SER A 229 -4.36 12.14 -7.58
C SER A 229 -5.65 12.72 -8.18
N ALA A 230 -6.27 12.03 -9.13
CA ALA A 230 -7.55 12.45 -9.71
C ALA A 230 -8.71 12.35 -8.69
N LEU A 231 -8.66 11.38 -7.77
CA LEU A 231 -9.63 11.24 -6.70
C LEU A 231 -9.52 12.38 -5.67
N GLU A 232 -8.30 12.76 -5.27
CA GLU A 232 -8.06 13.91 -4.40
C GLU A 232 -8.64 15.20 -5.02
N HIS A 233 -8.35 15.44 -6.30
CA HIS A 233 -8.93 16.57 -7.03
C HIS A 233 -10.47 16.51 -7.11
N ALA A 234 -11.04 15.33 -7.35
CA ALA A 234 -12.49 15.14 -7.45
C ALA A 234 -13.24 15.27 -6.10
N TRP A 235 -12.55 15.05 -4.98
CA TRP A 235 -13.10 15.34 -3.65
C TRP A 235 -13.18 16.84 -3.38
N GLU A 236 -12.18 17.60 -3.81
CA GLU A 236 -12.15 19.06 -3.67
C GLU A 236 -13.11 19.73 -4.66
N ASN A 237 -13.25 19.18 -5.87
CA ASN A 237 -14.03 19.76 -6.96
C ASN A 237 -15.25 18.90 -7.30
N SER A 238 -16.31 19.05 -6.50
CA SER A 238 -17.52 18.23 -6.61
C SER A 238 -18.37 18.48 -7.86
N HIS A 239 -18.13 19.58 -8.58
CA HIS A 239 -18.87 19.96 -9.78
C HIS A 239 -18.11 19.67 -11.08
N ASP A 240 -16.86 19.18 -11.02
CA ASP A 240 -16.10 18.81 -12.22
C ASP A 240 -16.43 17.38 -12.66
N PHE A 241 -17.43 17.26 -13.54
CA PHE A 241 -17.85 15.98 -14.11
C PHE A 241 -16.86 15.41 -15.13
N VAL A 242 -16.04 16.25 -15.77
CA VAL A 242 -15.06 15.82 -16.77
C VAL A 242 -13.92 15.09 -16.08
N SER A 243 -13.41 15.65 -14.98
CA SER A 243 -12.39 14.99 -14.15
C SER A 243 -12.89 13.68 -13.55
N ARG A 244 -14.18 13.60 -13.17
CA ARG A 244 -14.80 12.33 -12.74
C ARG A 244 -14.84 11.28 -13.85
N ARG A 245 -15.17 11.67 -15.09
CA ARG A 245 -15.14 10.77 -16.24
C ARG A 245 -13.71 10.28 -16.53
N TYR A 246 -12.72 11.16 -16.38
CA TYR A 246 -11.31 10.80 -16.48
C TYR A 246 -10.92 9.77 -15.41
N LEU A 247 -11.31 9.99 -14.15
CA LEU A 247 -11.10 9.03 -13.05
C LEU A 247 -11.70 7.66 -13.37
N THR A 248 -12.95 7.59 -13.83
CA THR A 248 -13.59 6.33 -14.24
C THR A 248 -12.83 5.63 -15.37
N SER A 249 -12.30 6.41 -16.32
CA SER A 249 -11.51 5.87 -17.44
C SER A 249 -10.19 5.27 -16.96
N LEU A 250 -9.53 5.89 -15.98
CA LEU A 250 -8.32 5.36 -15.35
C LEU A 250 -8.58 4.06 -14.59
N VAL A 251 -9.68 3.99 -13.83
CA VAL A 251 -10.08 2.76 -13.11
C VAL A 251 -10.27 1.61 -14.11
N ASN A 252 -10.99 1.85 -15.19
CA ASN A 252 -11.19 0.86 -16.25
C ASN A 252 -9.87 0.44 -16.92
N LEU A 253 -8.94 1.38 -17.14
CA LEU A 253 -7.61 1.08 -17.67
C LEU A 253 -6.82 0.17 -16.71
N ARG A 254 -6.77 0.50 -15.41
CA ARG A 254 -6.12 -0.32 -14.38
C ARG A 254 -6.70 -1.72 -14.36
N MET A 255 -8.02 -1.85 -14.43
CA MET A 255 -8.68 -3.15 -14.47
C MET A 255 -8.27 -3.98 -15.69
N LYS A 256 -8.17 -3.38 -16.88
CA LYS A 256 -7.75 -4.10 -18.09
C LYS A 256 -6.33 -4.65 -17.94
N ILE A 257 -5.41 -3.83 -17.42
CA ILE A 257 -4.02 -4.23 -17.15
C ILE A 257 -3.97 -5.38 -16.14
N LEU A 258 -4.68 -5.24 -15.02
CA LEU A 258 -4.71 -6.27 -13.98
C LEU A 258 -5.39 -7.57 -14.46
N LYS A 259 -6.44 -7.50 -15.29
CA LYS A 259 -7.07 -8.67 -15.91
C LYS A 259 -6.11 -9.40 -16.85
N TYR A 260 -5.33 -8.64 -17.63
CA TYR A 260 -4.28 -9.21 -18.48
C TYR A 260 -3.22 -9.92 -17.62
N LEU A 261 -2.69 -9.25 -16.60
CA LEU A 261 -1.65 -9.80 -15.73
C LEU A 261 -2.14 -11.06 -14.98
N ARG A 262 -3.38 -11.05 -14.49
CA ARG A 262 -3.99 -12.22 -13.84
C ARG A 262 -4.07 -13.44 -14.77
N ARG A 263 -4.32 -13.21 -16.07
CA ARG A 263 -4.41 -14.29 -17.07
C ARG A 263 -3.03 -14.81 -17.49
N THR A 264 -2.04 -13.93 -17.61
CA THR A 264 -0.71 -14.30 -18.08
C THR A 264 0.19 -14.82 -16.96
N GLN A 265 0.24 -14.14 -15.82
CA GLN A 265 1.14 -14.43 -14.70
C GLN A 265 0.43 -14.19 -13.34
N PRO A 266 -0.32 -15.18 -12.84
CA PRO A 266 -1.15 -15.02 -11.63
C PRO A 266 -0.33 -14.76 -10.36
N THR A 267 0.89 -15.31 -10.26
CA THR A 267 1.78 -15.08 -9.10
C THR A 267 2.17 -13.60 -8.99
N ARG A 268 2.67 -13.01 -10.08
CA ARG A 268 3.01 -11.58 -10.15
C ARG A 268 1.80 -10.68 -9.91
N TYR A 269 0.62 -11.11 -10.37
CA TYR A 269 -0.62 -10.40 -10.07
C TYR A 269 -0.87 -10.30 -8.55
N HIS A 270 -0.77 -11.41 -7.82
CA HIS A 270 -1.00 -11.41 -6.37
C HIS A 270 0.05 -10.59 -5.61
N GLU A 271 1.32 -10.69 -5.98
CA GLU A 271 2.40 -9.86 -5.43
C GLU A 271 2.14 -8.38 -5.70
N LEU A 272 1.82 -8.02 -6.95
CA LEU A 272 1.56 -6.65 -7.35
C LEU A 272 0.43 -6.04 -6.52
N LEU A 273 -0.69 -6.74 -6.32
CA LEU A 273 -1.84 -6.23 -5.56
C LEU A 273 -1.43 -5.77 -4.16
N GLN A 274 -0.59 -6.54 -3.45
CA GLN A 274 -0.10 -6.17 -2.13
C GLN A 274 0.76 -4.90 -2.21
N ARG A 275 1.65 -4.82 -3.20
CA ARG A 275 2.56 -3.68 -3.40
C ARG A 275 1.83 -2.37 -3.72
N ILE A 276 0.71 -2.43 -4.46
CA ILE A 276 -0.10 -1.24 -4.81
C ILE A 276 -1.28 -0.98 -3.86
N GLY A 277 -1.48 -1.82 -2.83
CA GLY A 277 -2.52 -1.63 -1.81
C GLY A 277 -3.94 -2.01 -2.26
N LEU A 278 -4.07 -2.95 -3.18
CA LEU A 278 -5.36 -3.45 -3.68
C LEU A 278 -5.75 -4.78 -3.04
N ASP A 279 -7.05 -5.00 -2.84
CA ASP A 279 -7.56 -6.26 -2.32
C ASP A 279 -7.55 -7.37 -3.40
N HIS A 280 -7.25 -8.60 -3.00
CA HIS A 280 -7.32 -9.80 -3.85
C HIS A 280 -8.68 -10.00 -4.52
N ARG A 281 -9.75 -9.46 -3.91
CA ARG A 281 -11.13 -9.59 -4.42
C ARG A 281 -11.47 -8.60 -5.53
N TYR A 282 -10.60 -7.62 -5.79
CA TYR A 282 -10.90 -6.49 -6.67
C TYR A 282 -11.42 -6.90 -8.05
N LEU A 283 -10.85 -7.94 -8.68
CA LEU A 283 -11.24 -8.42 -10.01
C LEU A 283 -12.18 -9.65 -10.01
N GLN A 284 -12.75 -10.04 -8.86
CA GLN A 284 -13.63 -11.21 -8.80
C GLN A 284 -14.94 -10.99 -9.54
N GLU A 285 -15.45 -9.76 -9.54
CA GLU A 285 -16.73 -9.41 -10.17
C GLU A 285 -16.56 -8.34 -11.25
N GLU A 286 -17.64 -8.08 -12.00
CA GLU A 286 -17.71 -6.91 -12.86
C GLU A 286 -17.72 -5.64 -12.00
N ILE A 287 -16.73 -4.78 -12.23
CA ILE A 287 -16.59 -3.53 -11.50
C ILE A 287 -17.39 -2.47 -12.23
N VAL A 288 -18.42 -1.96 -11.56
CA VAL A 288 -19.22 -0.83 -12.02
C VAL A 288 -18.86 0.38 -11.17
N VAL A 289 -18.21 1.38 -11.78
CA VAL A 289 -17.92 2.65 -11.11
C VAL A 289 -19.22 3.43 -10.99
N ARG A 290 -19.64 3.70 -9.76
CA ARG A 290 -20.86 4.47 -9.46
C ARG A 290 -20.59 5.97 -9.59
N SER A 291 -21.65 6.77 -9.76
CA SER A 291 -21.56 8.24 -9.81
C SER A 291 -21.09 8.86 -8.48
N LYS A 292 -21.42 8.23 -7.36
CA LYS A 292 -21.01 8.68 -6.02
C LYS A 292 -19.56 8.28 -5.74
N LEU A 293 -18.76 9.27 -5.35
CA LEU A 293 -17.36 9.08 -4.94
C LEU A 293 -17.30 8.37 -3.57
N PRO A 294 -16.23 7.58 -3.32
CA PRO A 294 -15.99 7.00 -2.00
C PRO A 294 -15.70 8.12 -0.97
N PRO A 295 -15.97 7.87 0.32
CA PRO A 295 -15.60 8.81 1.37
C PRO A 295 -14.09 8.96 1.47
N ARG A 296 -13.62 10.13 1.94
CA ARG A 296 -12.19 10.37 2.17
C ARG A 296 -11.72 9.49 3.34
N PRO A 297 -10.60 8.74 3.20
CA PRO A 297 -10.04 7.94 4.27
C PRO A 297 -9.84 8.78 5.54
N GLY A 298 -10.22 8.24 6.71
CA GLY A 298 -10.09 8.93 8.00
C GLY A 298 -11.20 9.96 8.32
N LYS A 299 -12.03 10.38 7.36
CA LYS A 299 -13.29 11.08 7.66
C LYS A 299 -14.39 10.05 7.82
N VAL A 300 -14.71 9.69 9.06
CA VAL A 300 -15.92 8.91 9.36
C VAL A 300 -17.12 9.72 8.87
N LEU A 301 -18.02 9.09 8.11
CA LEU A 301 -19.32 9.68 7.81
C LEU A 301 -20.06 9.78 9.15
N GLY A 302 -20.17 11.02 9.66
CA GLY A 302 -21.10 11.34 10.74
C GLY A 302 -22.55 11.15 10.29
#